data_AF-A0A0C3A903-F1
#
_entry.id   AF-A0A0C3A903-F1
#
_cell.length_a   1.000
_cell.length_b   1.000
_cell.length_c   1.000
_cell.angle_alpha   90.00
_cell.angle_beta   90.00
_cell.angle_gamma   90.00
#
_symmetry.space_group_name_H-M   'P 1'
#
loop_
_entity.id
_entity.type
_entity.pdbx_description
1 polymer ?
#
loop_
_entity_poly.entity_id
_entity_poly.type
_entity_poly.pdbx_seq_one_letter_code
_entity_poly.pdbx_strand_id
1 'polypeptide(L)'
;LHKLAYKIINSSTIILPAWKETLINLCMTISLMPQDVATQWNLTLDLLEYALKHQEAVDLIMQRRELGLRTFELTDNEWGVLEQLHSILKDATLYFSHLTPNLAMVIPAMDHIHQELSKYSHDKKYVRSICAGISLAKETLNHYYSRTDETEVYHIAMGKLDLFTFVAIN
;
A
#
# COMPACT_ATOMS: atom_id res chain seq x y z
N LEU A 1 7.39 8.50 -5.90
CA LEU A 1 6.02 8.69 -6.41
C LEU A 1 5.22 9.79 -5.69
N HIS A 2 5.03 9.78 -4.37
CA HIS A 2 4.24 10.83 -3.68
C HIS A 2 4.68 12.27 -3.98
N LYS A 3 5.99 12.54 -3.91
CA LYS A 3 6.56 13.86 -4.26
C LYS A 3 6.31 14.25 -5.72
N LEU A 4 6.30 13.27 -6.63
CA LEU A 4 5.99 13.50 -8.03
C LEU A 4 4.52 13.88 -8.20
N ALA A 5 3.59 13.09 -7.64
CA ALA A 5 2.16 13.35 -7.69
C ALA A 5 1.83 14.76 -7.16
N TYR A 6 2.41 15.11 -6.01
CA TYR A 6 2.31 16.44 -5.43
C TYR A 6 2.80 17.53 -6.40
N LYS A 7 3.98 17.34 -7.02
CA LYS A 7 4.57 18.33 -7.93
C LYS A 7 3.78 18.48 -9.23
N ILE A 8 3.22 17.39 -9.77
CA ILE A 8 2.36 17.42 -10.96
C ILE A 8 1.12 18.25 -10.68
N ILE A 9 0.42 18.00 -9.57
CA ILE A 9 -0.88 18.61 -9.32
C ILE A 9 -0.76 20.06 -8.88
N ASN A 10 0.27 20.40 -8.11
CA ASN A 10 0.47 21.77 -7.64
C ASN A 10 1.12 22.69 -8.68
N SER A 11 1.53 22.17 -9.83
CA SER A 11 2.00 22.98 -10.97
C SER A 11 0.94 23.00 -12.06
N SER A 12 -0.12 23.76 -11.81
CA SER A 12 -1.31 23.85 -12.67
C SER A 12 -1.04 24.40 -14.08
N THR A 13 0.03 25.16 -14.25
CA THR A 13 0.33 25.90 -15.49
C THR A 13 1.36 25.24 -16.39
N ILE A 14 2.26 24.41 -15.85
CA ILE A 14 3.40 23.86 -16.61
C ILE A 14 3.34 22.33 -16.60
N ILE A 15 3.42 21.71 -15.42
CA ILE A 15 3.57 20.26 -15.32
C ILE A 15 2.22 19.55 -15.50
N LEU A 16 1.14 20.08 -14.93
CA LEU A 16 -0.18 19.47 -15.05
C LEU A 16 -0.70 19.44 -16.51
N PRO A 17 -0.57 20.51 -17.32
CA PRO A 17 -0.91 20.45 -18.73
C PRO A 17 -0.04 19.46 -19.50
N ALA A 18 1.28 19.43 -19.24
CA ALA A 18 2.19 18.47 -19.88
C ALA A 18 1.87 17.01 -19.52
N TRP A 19 1.39 16.74 -18.30
CA TRP A 19 0.88 15.44 -17.89
C TRP A 19 -0.35 15.05 -18.71
N LYS A 20 -1.36 15.92 -18.81
CA LYS A 20 -2.57 15.65 -19.59
C LYS A 20 -2.25 15.44 -21.07
N GLU A 21 -1.35 16.25 -21.64
CA GLU A 21 -0.87 16.09 -23.02
C GLU A 21 -0.22 14.72 -23.23
N THR A 22 0.64 14.29 -22.30
CA THR A 22 1.31 12.98 -22.37
C THR A 22 0.29 11.83 -22.34
N LEU A 23 -0.74 11.92 -21.48
CA LEU A 23 -1.81 10.93 -21.44
C LEU A 23 -2.62 10.89 -22.75
N ILE A 24 -2.89 12.05 -23.36
CA ILE A 24 -3.58 12.14 -24.66
C ILE A 24 -2.73 11.48 -25.76
N ASN A 25 -1.43 11.78 -25.79
CA ASN A 25 -0.51 11.23 -26.80
C ASN A 25 -0.38 9.71 -26.71
N LEU A 26 -0.51 9.15 -25.51
CA LEU A 26 -0.54 7.70 -25.27
C LEU A 26 -1.94 7.08 -25.43
N CYS A 27 -2.94 7.85 -25.89
CA CYS A 27 -4.33 7.41 -26.01
C CYS A 27 -4.93 6.87 -24.70
N MET A 28 -4.48 7.37 -23.54
CA MET A 28 -4.96 6.99 -22.21
C MET A 28 -6.07 7.92 -21.71
N THR A 29 -6.88 7.44 -20.77
CA THR A 29 -7.91 8.27 -20.12
C THR A 29 -7.26 9.38 -19.30
N ILE A 30 -7.63 10.63 -19.60
CA ILE A 30 -7.15 11.79 -18.86
C ILE A 30 -7.58 11.68 -17.40
N SER A 31 -6.62 11.55 -16.51
CA SER A 31 -6.83 11.44 -15.07
C SER A 31 -5.70 12.11 -14.29
N LEU A 32 -5.98 12.46 -13.04
CA LEU A 32 -4.97 12.97 -12.12
C LEU A 32 -4.35 11.82 -11.35
N MET A 33 -3.06 11.93 -11.08
CA MET A 33 -2.38 11.01 -10.18
C MET A 33 -3.01 11.12 -8.77
N PRO A 34 -3.25 10.00 -8.07
CA PRO A 34 -3.74 10.04 -6.69
C PRO A 34 -2.81 10.87 -5.79
N GLN A 35 -3.39 11.63 -4.85
CA GLN A 35 -2.62 12.34 -3.83
C GLN A 35 -2.68 11.62 -2.51
N ASP A 36 -1.63 11.82 -1.71
CA ASP A 36 -1.65 11.46 -0.30
C ASP A 36 -2.57 12.41 0.47
N VAL A 37 -3.44 11.85 1.32
CA VAL A 37 -4.41 12.52 2.16
C VAL A 37 -4.36 11.80 3.49
N ALA A 38 -3.98 12.53 4.54
CA ALA A 38 -3.69 11.95 5.85
C ALA A 38 -4.85 11.11 6.44
N THR A 39 -6.09 11.35 6.01
CA THR A 39 -7.28 10.65 6.52
C THR A 39 -7.64 9.37 5.75
N GLN A 40 -6.96 9.05 4.64
CA GLN A 40 -7.30 7.88 3.82
C GLN A 40 -6.14 6.89 3.75
N TRP A 41 -6.35 5.72 4.35
CA TRP A 41 -5.28 4.77 4.67
C TRP A 41 -4.78 3.95 3.46
N ASN A 42 -5.54 3.91 2.37
CA ASN A 42 -5.21 3.10 1.17
C ASN A 42 -4.47 3.88 0.08
N LEU A 43 -4.12 5.15 0.31
CA LEU A 43 -3.62 6.02 -0.75
C LEU A 43 -2.26 5.63 -1.31
N THR A 44 -1.42 4.97 -0.51
CA THR A 44 -0.14 4.46 -1.02
C THR A 44 -0.39 3.32 -2.01
N LEU A 45 -1.37 2.44 -1.74
CA LEU A 45 -1.74 1.37 -2.66
C LEU A 45 -2.37 1.94 -3.94
N ASP A 46 -3.33 2.86 -3.80
CA ASP A 46 -4.00 3.52 -4.92
C ASP A 46 -2.98 4.25 -5.82
N LEU A 47 -2.01 4.93 -5.22
CA LEU A 47 -0.93 5.60 -5.94
C LEU A 47 -0.03 4.62 -6.69
N LEU A 48 0.33 3.50 -6.06
CA LEU A 48 1.15 2.46 -6.69
C LEU A 48 0.41 1.82 -7.86
N GLU A 49 -0.85 1.43 -7.66
CA GLU A 49 -1.68 0.82 -8.72
C GLU A 49 -1.85 1.79 -9.90
N TYR A 50 -2.09 3.07 -9.62
CA TYR A 50 -2.15 4.09 -10.66
C TYR A 50 -0.81 4.29 -11.38
N ALA A 51 0.30 4.38 -10.65
CA ALA A 51 1.61 4.62 -11.23
C ALA A 51 2.07 3.45 -12.11
N LEU A 52 1.84 2.20 -11.68
CA LEU A 52 2.14 1.01 -12.46
C LEU A 52 1.29 0.94 -13.74
N LYS A 53 0.01 1.31 -13.67
CA LYS A 53 -0.86 1.38 -14.85
C LYS A 53 -0.44 2.45 -15.87
N HIS A 54 0.15 3.55 -15.40
CA HIS A 54 0.57 4.69 -16.22
C HIS A 54 2.10 4.79 -16.31
N GLN A 55 2.83 3.68 -16.19
CA GLN A 55 4.29 3.67 -16.13
C GLN A 55 4.93 4.43 -17.30
N GLU A 56 4.50 4.16 -18.52
CA GLU A 56 4.99 4.84 -19.73
C GLU A 56 4.78 6.36 -19.67
N ALA A 57 3.61 6.82 -19.21
CA ALA A 57 3.33 8.24 -19.07
C ALA A 57 4.21 8.89 -17.98
N VAL A 58 4.43 8.17 -16.87
CA VAL A 58 5.28 8.60 -15.77
C VAL A 58 6.74 8.71 -16.21
N ASP A 59 7.25 7.74 -16.96
CA ASP A 59 8.63 7.77 -17.47
C ASP A 59 8.80 8.91 -18.49
N LEU A 60 7.86 9.08 -19.42
CA LEU A 60 7.91 10.18 -20.40
C LEU A 60 7.94 11.56 -19.74
N ILE A 61 7.10 11.80 -18.72
CA ILE A 61 7.08 13.10 -18.06
C ILE A 61 8.35 13.35 -17.23
N MET A 62 8.93 12.31 -16.63
CA MET A 62 10.19 12.41 -15.89
C MET A 62 11.38 12.70 -16.80
N GLN A 63 11.38 12.19 -18.03
CA GLN A 63 12.45 12.38 -19.01
C GLN A 63 12.45 13.77 -19.67
N ARG A 64 11.32 14.49 -19.66
CA ARG A 64 11.23 15.87 -20.19
C ARG A 64 12.10 16.82 -19.37
N ARG A 65 13.24 17.23 -19.94
CA ARG A 65 14.23 18.13 -19.29
C ARG A 65 13.62 19.44 -18.83
N GLU A 66 12.69 20.00 -19.61
CA GLU A 66 12.05 21.29 -19.36
C GLU A 66 11.22 21.31 -18.08
N LEU A 67 10.72 20.16 -17.62
CA LEU A 67 9.87 20.06 -16.43
C LEU A 67 10.67 19.93 -15.13
N GLY A 68 11.99 19.70 -15.21
CA GLY A 68 12.84 19.51 -14.04
C GLY A 68 12.37 18.35 -13.15
N LEU A 69 11.87 17.27 -13.76
CA LEU A 69 11.37 16.08 -13.06
C LEU A 69 12.34 14.90 -13.05
N ARG A 70 13.48 15.03 -13.74
CA ARG A 70 14.48 13.97 -13.88
C ARG A 70 15.06 13.46 -12.56
N THR A 71 15.01 14.26 -11.49
CA THR A 71 15.40 13.84 -10.14
C THR A 71 14.50 12.74 -9.57
N PHE A 72 13.35 12.48 -10.19
CA PHE A 72 12.41 11.44 -9.79
C PHE A 72 12.40 10.25 -10.76
N GLU A 73 13.26 10.25 -11.77
CA GLU A 73 13.39 9.17 -12.75
C GLU A 73 13.66 7.84 -12.05
N LEU A 74 12.84 6.84 -12.35
CA LEU A 74 12.94 5.52 -11.75
C LEU A 74 13.65 4.58 -12.73
N THR A 75 14.57 3.78 -12.20
CA THR A 75 15.21 2.71 -12.94
C THR A 75 14.31 1.48 -13.04
N ASP A 76 14.56 0.60 -14.01
CA ASP A 76 13.81 -0.66 -14.17
C ASP A 76 13.82 -1.50 -12.87
N ASN A 77 14.93 -1.46 -12.14
CA ASN A 77 15.05 -2.13 -10.84
C ASN A 77 14.12 -1.53 -9.80
N GLU A 78 14.02 -0.19 -9.73
CA GLU A 78 13.12 0.50 -8.79
C GLU A 78 11.66 0.25 -9.14
N TRP A 79 11.31 0.20 -10.43
CA TRP A 79 9.99 -0.23 -10.88
C TRP A 79 9.66 -1.66 -10.40
N GLY A 80 10.62 -2.59 -10.51
CA GLY A 80 10.47 -3.94 -9.97
C GLY A 80 10.28 -3.97 -8.45
N VAL A 81 10.90 -3.06 -7.70
CA VAL A 81 10.65 -2.91 -6.24
C VAL A 81 9.24 -2.40 -5.97
N LEU A 82 8.74 -1.45 -6.77
CA LEU A 82 7.38 -0.92 -6.64
C LEU A 82 6.32 -1.98 -6.93
N GLU A 83 6.54 -2.85 -7.92
CA GLU A 83 5.66 -3.99 -8.20
C GLU A 83 5.60 -4.97 -7.02
N GLN A 84 6.77 -5.30 -6.44
CA GLN A 84 6.82 -6.16 -5.25
C GLN A 84 6.06 -5.54 -4.07
N LEU A 85 6.28 -4.25 -3.82
CA LEU A 85 5.59 -3.52 -2.76
C LEU A 85 4.08 -3.46 -2.99
N HIS A 86 3.65 -3.20 -4.23
CA HIS A 86 2.25 -3.18 -4.61
C HIS A 86 1.57 -4.53 -4.36
N SER A 87 2.21 -5.65 -4.72
CA SER A 87 1.65 -7.00 -4.47
C SER A 87 1.40 -7.25 -3.00
N ILE A 88 2.37 -6.92 -2.14
CA ILE A 88 2.28 -7.12 -0.68
C ILE A 88 1.15 -6.28 -0.09
N LEU A 89 1.06 -5.00 -0.49
CA LEU A 89 0.02 -4.10 0.01
C LEU A 89 -1.38 -4.49 -0.49
N LYS A 90 -1.49 -4.92 -1.75
CA LYS A 90 -2.76 -5.31 -2.35
C LYS A 90 -3.39 -6.51 -1.65
N ASP A 91 -2.59 -7.55 -1.38
CA ASP A 91 -3.06 -8.75 -0.69
C ASP A 91 -3.61 -8.40 0.71
N ALA A 92 -2.89 -7.57 1.46
CA ALA A 92 -3.34 -7.09 2.77
C ALA A 92 -4.62 -6.24 2.68
N THR A 93 -4.68 -5.25 1.79
CA THR A 93 -5.85 -4.37 1.67
C THR A 93 -7.10 -5.12 1.22
N LEU A 94 -6.98 -6.06 0.28
CA LEU A 94 -8.11 -6.89 -0.16
C LEU A 94 -8.63 -7.77 0.97
N TYR A 95 -7.75 -8.37 1.77
CA TYR A 95 -8.16 -9.15 2.93
C TYR A 95 -9.01 -8.31 3.89
N PHE A 96 -8.55 -7.12 4.26
CA PHE A 96 -9.29 -6.23 5.16
C PHE A 96 -10.60 -5.69 4.59
N SER A 97 -10.67 -5.49 3.28
CA SER A 97 -11.88 -5.01 2.62
C SER A 97 -13.04 -6.01 2.71
N HIS A 98 -12.75 -7.29 2.87
CA HIS A 98 -13.76 -8.35 3.00
C HIS A 98 -14.12 -8.69 4.44
N LEU A 99 -13.35 -8.21 5.42
CA LEU A 99 -13.65 -8.47 6.83
C LEU A 99 -14.78 -7.58 7.31
N THR A 100 -15.78 -8.17 7.97
CA THR A 100 -16.69 -7.42 8.83
C THR A 100 -15.94 -7.14 10.14
N PRO A 101 -15.46 -5.91 10.37
CA PRO A 101 -14.59 -5.64 11.50
C PRO A 101 -15.42 -5.74 12.78
N ASN A 102 -15.07 -6.68 13.63
CA ASN A 102 -15.53 -6.70 15.00
C ASN A 102 -14.31 -6.86 15.90
N LEU A 103 -14.47 -6.51 17.17
CA LEU A 103 -13.38 -6.45 18.13
C LEU A 103 -12.66 -7.80 18.31
N ALA A 104 -13.38 -8.92 18.17
CA ALA A 104 -12.80 -10.27 18.25
C ALA A 104 -12.02 -10.68 16.99
N MET A 105 -12.26 -10.03 15.84
CA MET A 105 -11.54 -10.30 14.60
C MET A 105 -10.18 -9.61 14.51
N VAL A 106 -9.85 -8.73 15.46
CA VAL A 106 -8.58 -7.99 15.43
C VAL A 106 -7.38 -8.92 15.55
N ILE A 107 -7.37 -9.85 16.51
CA ILE A 107 -6.26 -10.81 16.68
C ILE A 107 -6.15 -11.75 15.47
N PRO A 108 -7.22 -12.42 15.00
CA PRO A 108 -7.15 -13.23 13.78
C PRO A 108 -6.65 -12.48 12.54
N ALA A 109 -7.06 -11.22 12.37
CA ALA A 109 -6.62 -10.41 11.25
C ALA A 109 -5.14 -10.05 11.36
N MET A 110 -4.65 -9.71 12.56
CA MET A 110 -3.24 -9.49 12.81
C MET A 110 -2.42 -10.77 12.59
N ASP A 111 -2.92 -11.94 13.00
CA ASP A 111 -2.24 -13.23 12.80
C ASP A 111 -2.09 -13.53 11.32
N HIS A 112 -3.15 -13.30 10.55
CA HIS A 112 -3.12 -13.44 9.11
C HIS A 112 -2.06 -12.54 8.46
N ILE A 113 -2.02 -11.24 8.81
CA ILE A 113 -0.96 -10.33 8.33
C ILE A 113 0.42 -10.86 8.68
N HIS A 114 0.63 -11.28 9.93
CA HIS A 114 1.93 -11.76 10.39
C HIS A 114 2.40 -12.97 9.58
N GLN A 115 1.47 -13.89 9.28
CA GLN A 115 1.74 -15.07 8.48
C GLN A 115 2.07 -14.70 7.03
N GLU A 116 1.29 -13.84 6.38
CA GLU A 116 1.57 -13.38 5.01
C GLU A 116 2.91 -12.66 4.91
N LEU A 117 3.18 -11.71 5.81
CA LEU A 117 4.48 -11.03 5.90
C LEU A 117 5.64 -12.01 6.08
N SER A 118 5.42 -13.07 6.88
CA SER A 118 6.43 -14.10 7.09
C SER A 118 6.68 -14.92 5.83
N LYS A 119 5.66 -15.19 4.99
CA LYS A 119 5.87 -15.86 3.69
C LYS A 119 6.77 -15.03 2.79
N TYR A 120 6.50 -13.72 2.67
CA TYR A 120 7.30 -12.82 1.84
C TYR A 120 8.75 -12.70 2.33
N SER A 121 8.97 -12.72 3.65
CA SER A 121 10.33 -12.64 4.21
C SER A 121 11.21 -13.86 3.90
N HIS A 122 10.63 -15.04 3.63
CA HIS A 122 11.39 -16.26 3.32
C HIS A 122 11.54 -16.50 1.81
N ASP A 123 10.82 -15.74 1.00
CA ASP A 123 10.88 -15.85 -0.45
C ASP A 123 12.06 -15.04 -1.02
N LYS A 124 12.98 -15.76 -1.68
CA LYS A 124 14.18 -15.19 -2.31
C LYS A 124 13.88 -14.29 -3.50
N LYS A 125 12.63 -14.27 -3.99
CA LYS A 125 12.16 -13.38 -5.05
C LYS A 125 12.19 -11.90 -4.63
N TYR A 126 12.02 -11.62 -3.33
CA TYR A 126 11.94 -10.24 -2.84
C TYR A 126 13.32 -9.63 -2.65
N VAL A 127 13.44 -8.35 -2.97
CA VAL A 127 14.67 -7.60 -2.75
C VAL A 127 14.91 -7.37 -1.26
N ARG A 128 16.19 -7.25 -0.86
CA ARG A 128 16.58 -7.08 0.55
C ARG A 128 15.91 -5.86 1.22
N SER A 129 15.68 -4.78 0.49
CA SER A 129 14.99 -3.59 1.01
C SER A 129 13.54 -3.88 1.38
N ILE A 130 12.83 -4.68 0.58
CA ILE A 130 11.46 -5.14 0.87
C ILE A 130 11.47 -6.06 2.10
N CYS A 131 12.41 -7.01 2.18
CA CYS A 131 12.54 -7.86 3.37
C CYS A 131 12.82 -7.06 4.65
N ALA A 132 13.65 -6.02 4.57
CA ALA A 132 13.90 -5.11 5.70
C ALA A 132 12.63 -4.34 6.08
N GLY A 133 11.87 -3.83 5.10
CA GLY A 133 10.58 -3.19 5.32
C GLY A 133 9.54 -4.13 5.97
N ILE A 134 9.48 -5.39 5.51
CA ILE A 134 8.65 -6.44 6.11
C ILE A 134 9.04 -6.69 7.57
N SER A 135 10.34 -6.71 7.87
CA SER A 135 10.83 -6.91 9.24
C SER A 135 10.36 -5.79 10.17
N LEU A 136 10.46 -4.53 9.73
CA LEU A 136 9.94 -3.37 10.46
C LEU A 136 8.41 -3.42 10.62
N ALA A 137 7.69 -3.87 9.59
CA ALA A 137 6.25 -4.04 9.66
C ALA A 137 5.86 -5.11 10.71
N LYS A 138 6.61 -6.20 10.80
CA LYS A 138 6.43 -7.24 11.83
C LYS A 138 6.72 -6.71 13.24
N GLU A 139 7.77 -5.93 13.43
CA GLU A 139 8.05 -5.27 14.72
C GLU A 139 6.93 -4.32 15.14
N THR A 140 6.41 -3.55 14.19
CA THR A 140 5.25 -2.66 14.39
C THR A 140 4.01 -3.48 14.79
N LEU A 141 3.76 -4.60 14.13
CA LEU A 141 2.65 -5.50 14.46
C LEU A 141 2.82 -6.11 15.86
N ASN A 142 4.04 -6.50 16.24
CA ASN A 142 4.35 -7.00 17.58
C ASN A 142 4.05 -5.96 18.67
N HIS A 143 4.29 -4.67 18.40
CA HIS A 143 3.88 -3.60 19.31
C HIS A 143 2.36 -3.54 19.48
N TYR A 144 1.59 -3.68 18.39
CA TYR A 144 0.13 -3.73 18.49
C TYR A 144 -0.38 -4.98 19.20
N TYR A 145 0.31 -6.11 19.07
CA TYR A 145 0.00 -7.32 19.84
C TYR A 145 0.11 -7.06 21.34
N SER A 146 1.21 -6.45 21.80
CA SER A 146 1.38 -6.15 23.24
C SER A 146 0.27 -5.23 23.75
N ARG A 147 -0.13 -4.23 22.96
CA ARG A 147 -1.23 -3.32 23.33
C ARG A 147 -2.59 -4.02 23.40
N THR A 148 -2.84 -4.93 22.48
CA THR A 148 -4.08 -5.73 22.45
C THR A 148 -4.16 -6.64 23.67
N ASP A 149 -3.05 -7.29 24.03
CA ASP A 149 -2.94 -8.16 25.20
C ASP A 149 -3.04 -7.41 26.54
N GLU A 150 -2.56 -6.17 26.61
CA GLU A 150 -2.70 -5.30 27.79
C GLU A 150 -4.14 -4.84 28.05
N THR A 151 -5.06 -5.03 27.11
CA THR A 151 -6.39 -4.41 27.13
C THR A 151 -7.50 -5.42 27.43
N GLU A 152 -8.18 -5.25 28.58
CA GLU A 152 -9.29 -6.12 29.02
C GLU A 152 -10.44 -6.23 28.01
N VAL A 153 -10.69 -5.18 27.24
CA VAL A 153 -11.76 -5.11 26.24
C VAL A 153 -11.58 -6.17 25.14
N TYR A 154 -10.34 -6.43 24.71
CA TYR A 154 -10.04 -7.48 23.73
C TYR A 154 -10.18 -8.87 24.34
N HIS A 155 -9.71 -9.07 25.58
CA HIS A 155 -9.90 -10.33 26.31
C HIS A 155 -11.38 -10.70 26.47
N ILE A 156 -12.22 -9.74 26.84
CA ILE A 156 -13.67 -9.95 26.97
C ILE A 156 -14.32 -10.28 25.62
N ALA A 157 -13.90 -9.60 24.54
CA ALA A 157 -14.42 -9.86 23.20
C ALA A 157 -14.05 -11.27 22.70
N MET A 158 -12.82 -11.71 22.97
CA MET A 158 -12.33 -13.04 22.61
C MET A 158 -12.99 -14.14 23.44
N GLY A 159 -13.11 -13.96 24.76
CA GLY A 159 -13.80 -14.93 25.61
C GLY A 159 -15.28 -15.14 25.25
N LYS A 160 -15.94 -14.12 24.68
CA LYS A 160 -17.28 -14.28 24.09
C LYS A 160 -17.29 -15.14 22.84
N LEU A 161 -16.28 -15.03 21.96
CA LEU A 161 -16.15 -15.85 20.75
C LEU A 161 -16.08 -17.35 21.09
N ASP A 162 -15.32 -17.70 22.13
CA ASP A 162 -15.23 -19.07 22.63
C ASP A 162 -16.56 -19.59 23.19
N LEU A 163 -17.35 -18.73 23.86
CA LEU A 163 -18.69 -19.09 24.33
C LEU A 163 -19.69 -19.28 23.18
N PHE A 164 -19.68 -18.39 22.17
CA PHE A 164 -20.60 -18.48 21.03
C PHE A 164 -20.30 -19.65 20.11
N THR A 165 -19.02 -19.97 19.89
CA THR A 165 -18.63 -21.16 19.11
C THR A 165 -18.98 -22.46 19.85
N PHE A 166 -18.85 -22.50 21.18
CA PHE A 166 -19.24 -23.66 21.97
C PHE A 166 -20.76 -23.92 22.00
N VAL A 167 -21.58 -22.87 21.95
CA VAL A 167 -23.05 -22.96 21.88
C VAL A 167 -23.54 -23.30 20.47
N ALA A 168 -22.83 -22.90 19.41
CA ALA A 168 -23.21 -23.21 18.03
C ALA A 168 -22.86 -24.65 17.58
N ILE A 169 -22.05 -25.37 18.36
CA ILE A 169 -21.58 -26.74 18.07
C ILE A 169 -22.33 -27.79 18.93
N ASN A 170 -23.18 -27.37 19.88
CA ASN A 170 -24.11 -28.24 20.63
C ASN A 170 -25.57 -27.98 20.21
#